data_AF-A0A8H4XYT5-F1
#
_entry.id   AF-A0A8H4XYT5-F1
#
_cell.length_a   1.000
_cell.length_b   1.000
_cell.length_c   1.000
_cell.angle_alpha   90.00
_cell.angle_beta   90.00
_cell.angle_gamma   90.00
#
_symmetry.space_group_name_H-M   'P 1'
#
loop_
_entity.id
_entity.type
_entity.pdbx_description
1 polymer ?
#
loop_
_entity_poly.entity_id
_entity_poly.type
_entity_poly.pdbx_seq_one_letter_code
_entity_poly.pdbx_strand_id
1 'polypeptide(L)'
;MSSTESQSRIAMRYKHYNEHCEIQYATVQAGLDLIPSYVDKTNLVVVDYGCAQGANSIEPLEKAISTLADGATASLIFEDTPFNDFGSLARTVAQHFADPDRSVLVAPSLVPLGFYQQVIPDGHADLGFSWSSFNYLEHMPSVSLDATASPAEFGAARHKALSAAGHTDLIKILKLRAREIRHGGYLIAALGGQKPEGEKRASNPGAGPIQAGLMRLAGEGKLSYPELMRIALFPSHERTPGEVRAALEDPGVAPLWQVESLEPKLIEHPAWAIYQAAAQGDEGKRGEALREYARAVITNMTSASGWFWVDVLKHSRGEEWDGGDDFLQNFIEAAVEEFVAKFADLKVEIWYTYIKLKRTEELEDVLDGIDVLFLISYPSHVHQYRARVHVKALDAARKAGVEHIFYSSLGFARDNAHNSKAEVMQAHLIASYAKSPWSFQYTNQIVTLTGPKSWTLAETAEVLSRTAGAEMQIEQVSVEAYAKQPQVKARSGSEEMAATWATAWNAIRAGETDAVNSTSSDILGREPEPFEKTVEELAKRWRSEGVVGV
;
A
#
# COMPACT_ATOMS: atom_id res chain seq x y z
N MET A 1 18.41 5.39 -32.25
CA MET A 1 17.44 6.49 -32.14
C MET A 1 16.21 5.90 -31.48
N SER A 2 16.07 6.04 -30.15
CA SER A 2 15.04 5.33 -29.38
C SER A 2 13.70 6.07 -29.41
N SER A 3 12.65 5.30 -29.71
CA SER A 3 11.20 5.40 -29.41
C SER A 3 10.58 6.57 -28.60
N THR A 4 11.04 7.81 -28.73
CA THR A 4 10.36 8.97 -28.09
C THR A 4 8.99 9.29 -28.70
N GLU A 5 8.64 8.72 -29.85
CA GLU A 5 7.35 8.94 -30.53
C GLU A 5 6.14 8.30 -29.82
N SER A 6 6.33 7.36 -28.89
CA SER A 6 5.22 6.68 -28.20
C SER A 6 4.93 7.20 -26.79
N GLN A 7 5.80 8.03 -26.20
CA GLN A 7 5.59 8.56 -24.84
C GLN A 7 4.57 9.69 -24.85
N SER A 8 3.58 9.61 -23.96
CA SER A 8 2.59 10.68 -23.80
C SER A 8 3.29 11.96 -23.33
N ARG A 9 3.18 13.03 -24.10
CA ARG A 9 3.57 14.36 -23.64
C ARG A 9 2.39 14.96 -22.87
N ILE A 10 2.51 15.05 -21.55
CA ILE A 10 1.47 15.62 -20.70
C ILE A 10 2.07 16.73 -19.87
N ALA A 11 1.49 17.91 -20.00
CA ALA A 11 1.80 19.09 -19.22
C ALA A 11 0.55 19.98 -19.15
N MET A 12 0.40 20.68 -18.03
CA MET A 12 -0.68 21.66 -17.87
C MET A 12 -0.38 22.93 -18.66
N ARG A 13 -1.42 23.69 -19.03
CA ARG A 13 -1.24 24.93 -19.80
C ARG A 13 -0.39 25.95 -19.05
N TYR A 14 0.66 26.42 -19.73
CA TYR A 14 1.62 27.42 -19.24
C TYR A 14 0.90 28.67 -18.69
N LYS A 15 1.28 29.11 -17.48
CA LYS A 15 0.72 30.29 -16.79
C LYS A 15 -0.81 30.35 -16.67
N HIS A 16 -1.51 29.22 -16.77
CA HIS A 16 -2.97 29.19 -16.82
C HIS A 16 -3.55 28.18 -15.82
N TYR A 17 -2.84 27.08 -15.53
CA TYR A 17 -3.36 26.02 -14.68
C TYR A 17 -3.60 26.43 -13.23
N ASN A 18 -2.66 27.15 -12.60
CA ASN A 18 -2.81 27.58 -11.21
C ASN A 18 -4.06 28.45 -10.95
N GLU A 19 -4.58 29.14 -11.97
CA GLU A 19 -5.76 30.02 -11.84
C GLU A 19 -7.08 29.26 -12.08
N HIS A 20 -7.01 28.03 -12.61
CA HIS A 20 -8.14 27.29 -13.15
C HIS A 20 -8.06 25.81 -12.81
N CYS A 21 -7.65 25.49 -11.58
CA CYS A 21 -7.53 24.13 -11.05
C CYS A 21 -8.49 23.86 -9.88
N GLU A 22 -9.65 24.52 -9.86
CA GLU A 22 -10.58 24.58 -8.73
C GLU A 22 -11.16 23.21 -8.35
N ILE A 23 -11.53 22.37 -9.32
CA ILE A 23 -12.01 21.01 -9.01
C ILE A 23 -10.88 20.12 -8.48
N GLN A 24 -9.65 20.30 -8.98
CA GLN A 24 -8.49 19.59 -8.48
C GLN A 24 -8.14 20.05 -7.06
N TYR A 25 -8.26 21.36 -6.77
CA TYR A 25 -8.13 21.88 -5.42
C TYR A 25 -9.19 21.30 -4.47
N ALA A 26 -10.45 21.21 -4.91
CA ALA A 26 -11.51 20.55 -4.14
C ALA A 26 -11.22 19.05 -3.88
N THR A 27 -10.57 18.37 -4.83
CA THR A 27 -10.05 17.01 -4.63
C THR A 27 -8.96 16.95 -3.57
N VAL A 28 -8.01 17.90 -3.57
CA VAL A 28 -6.98 17.99 -2.51
C VAL A 28 -7.63 18.18 -1.14
N GLN A 29 -8.55 19.15 -1.03
CA GLN A 29 -9.30 19.44 0.20
C GLN A 29 -9.93 18.20 0.82
N ALA A 30 -10.61 17.38 0.01
CA ALA A 30 -11.29 16.17 0.47
C ALA A 30 -10.33 15.04 0.88
N GLY A 31 -9.02 15.16 0.58
CA GLY A 31 -7.97 14.21 0.92
C GLY A 31 -7.01 14.64 2.03
N LEU A 32 -7.08 15.89 2.52
CA LEU A 32 -6.12 16.43 3.49
C LEU A 32 -6.03 15.63 4.80
N ASP A 33 -7.16 15.06 5.26
CA ASP A 33 -7.20 14.26 6.49
C ASP A 33 -6.47 12.91 6.39
N LEU A 34 -6.09 12.49 5.17
CA LEU A 34 -5.29 11.28 4.98
C LEU A 34 -3.82 11.49 5.36
N ILE A 35 -3.35 12.75 5.34
CA ILE A 35 -1.96 13.12 5.62
C ILE A 35 -1.65 12.85 7.09
N PRO A 36 -0.69 11.97 7.41
CA PRO A 36 -0.37 11.62 8.79
C PRO A 36 0.38 12.76 9.49
N SER A 37 0.44 12.66 10.82
CA SER A 37 1.25 13.54 11.65
C SER A 37 2.70 13.07 11.70
N TYR A 38 3.64 14.00 11.76
CA TYR A 38 5.08 13.77 11.79
C TYR A 38 5.76 14.40 13.01
N VAL A 39 5.05 14.54 14.14
CA VAL A 39 5.58 15.12 15.40
C VAL A 39 6.92 14.56 15.85
N ASP A 40 7.18 13.28 15.59
CA ASP A 40 8.41 12.59 16.02
C ASP A 40 9.55 12.67 14.99
N LYS A 41 9.36 13.37 13.86
CA LYS A 41 10.37 13.50 12.80
C LYS A 41 11.15 14.79 12.93
N THR A 42 12.47 14.67 12.87
CA THR A 42 13.39 15.82 12.75
C THR A 42 13.75 16.13 11.29
N ASN A 43 13.60 15.16 10.39
CA ASN A 43 13.76 15.34 8.95
C ASN A 43 12.63 14.61 8.22
N LEU A 44 11.84 15.36 7.45
CA LEU A 44 10.72 14.86 6.66
C LEU A 44 11.05 14.94 5.16
N VAL A 45 10.87 13.85 4.42
CA VAL A 45 11.00 13.84 2.96
C VAL A 45 9.63 13.58 2.32
N VAL A 46 9.12 14.55 1.57
CA VAL A 46 7.83 14.46 0.88
C VAL A 46 8.04 14.56 -0.63
N VAL A 47 7.38 13.69 -1.38
CA VAL A 47 7.36 13.74 -2.86
C VAL A 47 5.94 13.99 -3.35
N ASP A 48 5.77 15.03 -4.15
CA ASP A 48 4.55 15.33 -4.90
C ASP A 48 4.73 14.85 -6.35
N TYR A 49 4.01 13.79 -6.72
CA TYR A 49 4.06 13.17 -8.05
C TYR A 49 3.01 13.79 -8.98
N GLY A 50 3.48 14.49 -10.01
CA GLY A 50 2.64 15.25 -10.94
C GLY A 50 2.16 16.56 -10.33
N CYS A 51 3.10 17.40 -9.89
CA CYS A 51 2.86 18.64 -9.16
C CYS A 51 2.32 19.80 -10.01
N ALA A 52 2.40 19.69 -11.34
CA ALA A 52 2.13 20.76 -12.29
C ALA A 52 2.82 22.08 -11.90
N GLN A 53 2.06 23.17 -11.79
CA GLN A 53 2.55 24.50 -11.43
C GLN A 53 2.49 24.78 -9.91
N GLY A 54 2.15 23.77 -9.09
CA GLY A 54 2.32 23.79 -7.64
C GLY A 54 1.19 24.37 -6.80
N ALA A 55 0.15 24.99 -7.37
CA ALA A 55 -0.92 25.60 -6.56
C ALA A 55 -1.62 24.58 -5.63
N ASN A 56 -1.91 23.39 -6.15
CA ASN A 56 -2.56 22.31 -5.40
C ASN A 56 -1.60 21.53 -4.50
N SER A 57 -0.29 21.82 -4.57
CA SER A 57 0.74 21.17 -3.75
C SER A 57 0.94 21.88 -2.42
N ILE A 58 0.65 23.19 -2.34
CA ILE A 58 1.01 24.03 -1.19
C ILE A 58 0.37 23.53 0.10
N GLU A 59 -0.95 23.47 0.13
CA GLU A 59 -1.69 23.13 1.35
C GLU A 59 -1.43 21.71 1.89
N PRO A 60 -1.37 20.64 1.07
CA PRO A 60 -1.03 19.32 1.59
C PRO A 60 0.41 19.28 2.13
N LEU A 61 1.35 20.02 1.53
CA LEU A 61 2.71 20.14 2.06
C LEU A 61 2.76 20.92 3.37
N GLU A 62 2.06 22.06 3.44
CA GLU A 62 1.91 22.84 4.68
C GLU A 62 1.29 21.98 5.80
N LYS A 63 0.26 21.19 5.48
CA LYS A 63 -0.34 20.24 6.41
C LYS A 63 0.68 19.23 6.94
N ALA A 64 1.50 18.63 6.07
CA ALA A 64 2.51 17.66 6.46
C ALA A 64 3.58 18.27 7.38
N ILE A 65 4.11 19.46 7.03
CA ILE A 65 5.17 20.11 7.80
C ILE A 65 4.67 20.79 9.08
N SER A 66 3.36 21.13 9.16
CA SER A 66 2.78 21.82 10.33
C SER A 66 2.88 21.05 11.64
N THR A 67 3.14 19.74 11.56
CA THR A 67 3.27 18.87 12.72
C THR A 67 4.71 18.68 13.19
N LEU A 68 5.70 19.17 12.43
CA LEU A 68 7.11 19.05 12.78
C LEU A 68 7.47 20.01 13.93
N ALA A 69 8.44 19.61 14.76
CA ALA A 69 8.98 20.45 15.81
C ALA A 69 9.84 21.61 15.25
N ASP A 70 9.97 22.68 16.03
CA ASP A 70 10.88 23.79 15.71
C ASP A 70 12.31 23.29 15.52
N GLY A 71 12.97 23.75 14.45
CA GLY A 71 14.32 23.34 14.06
C GLY A 71 14.37 22.08 13.20
N ALA A 72 13.23 21.42 12.92
CA ALA A 72 13.18 20.30 11.99
C ALA A 72 13.44 20.75 10.53
N THR A 73 13.73 19.78 9.67
CA THR A 73 13.95 20.00 8.23
C THR A 73 12.89 19.27 7.40
N ALA A 74 12.48 19.86 6.28
CA ALA A 74 11.58 19.24 5.32
C ALA A 74 12.15 19.34 3.89
N SER A 75 12.45 18.20 3.27
CA SER A 75 12.81 18.10 1.85
C SER A 75 11.55 17.89 1.03
N LEU A 76 11.15 18.90 0.26
CA LEU A 76 9.93 18.86 -0.56
C LEU A 76 10.30 18.67 -2.03
N ILE A 77 9.95 17.52 -2.59
CA ILE A 77 10.35 17.11 -3.93
C ILE A 77 9.13 17.22 -4.84
N PHE A 78 9.19 18.17 -5.78
CA PHE A 78 8.14 18.43 -6.75
C PHE A 78 8.51 17.76 -8.07
N GLU A 79 7.79 16.69 -8.39
CA GLU A 79 8.04 15.90 -9.58
C GLU A 79 6.94 16.16 -10.63
N ASP A 80 7.37 16.36 -11.86
CA ASP A 80 6.48 16.34 -13.02
C ASP A 80 7.26 15.92 -14.28
N THR A 81 6.56 15.82 -15.41
CA THR A 81 7.19 15.52 -16.69
C THR A 81 8.16 16.62 -17.12
N PRO A 82 9.14 16.33 -18.00
CA PRO A 82 10.05 17.34 -18.54
C PRO A 82 9.36 18.51 -19.28
N PHE A 83 8.08 18.36 -19.63
CA PHE A 83 7.31 19.36 -20.38
C PHE A 83 6.58 20.36 -19.47
N ASN A 84 6.62 20.16 -18.15
CA ASN A 84 5.96 21.02 -17.18
C ASN A 84 6.58 22.44 -17.13
N ASP A 85 5.78 23.41 -16.70
CA ASP A 85 6.21 24.79 -16.45
C ASP A 85 6.90 24.91 -15.08
N PHE A 86 8.13 24.41 -15.01
CA PHE A 86 8.97 24.52 -13.81
C PHE A 86 9.28 25.98 -13.43
N GLY A 87 9.15 26.93 -14.36
CA GLY A 87 9.33 28.35 -14.07
C GLY A 87 8.20 28.90 -13.20
N SER A 88 6.94 28.56 -13.50
CA SER A 88 5.79 28.90 -12.65
C SER A 88 5.82 28.15 -11.34
N LEU A 89 6.12 26.85 -11.37
CA LEU A 89 6.30 26.05 -10.15
C LEU A 89 7.33 26.67 -9.20
N ALA A 90 8.51 27.05 -9.70
CA ALA A 90 9.56 27.66 -8.88
C ALA A 90 9.09 28.96 -8.20
N ARG A 91 8.33 29.81 -8.90
CA ARG A 91 7.74 31.03 -8.31
C ARG A 91 6.71 30.70 -7.25
N THR A 92 5.81 29.76 -7.52
CA THR A 92 4.80 29.31 -6.57
C THR A 92 5.43 28.73 -5.31
N VAL A 93 6.43 27.86 -5.45
CA VAL A 93 7.17 27.27 -4.31
C VAL A 93 7.90 28.35 -3.52
N ALA A 94 8.63 29.25 -4.19
CA ALA A 94 9.35 30.33 -3.51
C ALA A 94 8.40 31.26 -2.74
N GLN A 95 7.24 31.59 -3.30
CA GLN A 95 6.24 32.45 -2.66
C GLN A 95 5.73 31.88 -1.33
N HIS A 96 5.68 30.56 -1.18
CA HIS A 96 5.10 29.92 0.00
C HIS A 96 6.15 29.39 0.99
N PHE A 97 7.31 28.95 0.50
CA PHE A 97 8.29 28.24 1.33
C PHE A 97 9.63 28.98 1.53
N ALA A 98 9.89 30.10 0.86
CA ALA A 98 11.17 30.82 0.95
C ALA A 98 11.22 31.86 2.10
N ASP A 99 10.49 31.65 3.18
CA ASP A 99 10.53 32.52 4.37
C ASP A 99 11.68 32.07 5.29
N PRO A 100 12.70 32.92 5.53
CA PRO A 100 13.86 32.57 6.36
C PRO A 100 13.54 32.47 7.85
N ASP A 101 12.42 33.01 8.31
CA ASP A 101 12.02 33.02 9.72
C ASP A 101 11.14 31.81 10.09
N ARG A 102 10.90 30.88 9.15
CA ARG A 102 10.14 29.66 9.41
C ARG A 102 10.83 28.80 10.46
N SER A 103 10.03 28.22 11.37
CA SER A 103 10.55 27.31 12.39
C SER A 103 11.05 25.99 11.82
N VAL A 104 10.56 25.58 10.66
CA VAL A 104 11.01 24.41 9.91
C VAL A 104 11.81 24.87 8.69
N LEU A 105 13.02 24.34 8.53
CA LEU A 105 13.83 24.58 7.33
C LEU A 105 13.26 23.77 6.16
N VAL A 106 12.75 24.46 5.14
CA VAL A 106 12.20 23.82 3.93
C VAL A 106 13.23 23.86 2.80
N ALA A 107 13.53 22.68 2.23
CA ALA A 107 14.44 22.49 1.11
C ALA A 107 13.68 21.95 -0.11
N PRO A 108 13.22 22.83 -1.03
CA PRO A 108 12.51 22.41 -2.22
C PRO A 108 13.46 21.85 -3.29
N SER A 109 13.03 20.81 -4.01
CA SER A 109 13.70 20.22 -5.18
C SER A 109 12.72 20.07 -6.34
N LEU A 110 13.15 20.39 -7.56
CA LEU A 110 12.34 20.26 -8.77
C LEU A 110 12.88 19.11 -9.62
N VAL A 111 12.03 18.15 -9.97
CA VAL A 111 12.45 16.90 -10.65
C VAL A 111 11.69 16.71 -11.97
N PRO A 112 12.31 17.00 -13.13
CA PRO A 112 11.69 16.90 -14.46
C PRO A 112 11.86 15.50 -15.05
N LEU A 113 11.22 14.49 -14.46
CA LEU A 113 11.40 13.08 -14.85
C LEU A 113 10.11 12.42 -15.34
N GLY A 114 8.96 12.66 -14.75
CA GLY A 114 7.76 11.84 -14.92
C GLY A 114 7.76 10.64 -13.95
N PHE A 115 6.65 10.44 -13.22
CA PHE A 115 6.50 9.36 -12.23
C PHE A 115 6.48 7.93 -12.80
N TYR A 116 6.58 7.73 -14.12
CA TYR A 116 6.69 6.40 -14.72
C TYR A 116 8.11 5.80 -14.68
N GLN A 117 9.03 6.51 -14.06
CA GLN A 117 10.36 6.04 -13.70
C GLN A 117 10.62 6.30 -12.21
N GLN A 118 11.79 5.85 -11.75
CA GLN A 118 12.23 6.12 -10.39
C GLN A 118 12.67 7.58 -10.28
N VAL A 119 12.08 8.31 -9.33
CA VAL A 119 12.22 9.76 -9.13
C VAL A 119 13.31 10.06 -8.10
N ILE A 120 13.35 9.26 -7.03
CA ILE A 120 14.30 9.41 -5.91
C ILE A 120 14.95 8.06 -5.58
N PRO A 121 16.05 8.02 -4.82
CA PRO A 121 16.68 6.77 -4.42
C PRO A 121 15.78 5.90 -3.53
N ASP A 122 16.11 4.61 -3.42
CA ASP A 122 15.32 3.64 -2.67
C ASP A 122 15.20 4.03 -1.18
N GLY A 123 14.00 3.91 -0.59
CA GLY A 123 13.74 4.13 0.84
C GLY A 123 13.97 5.55 1.36
N HIS A 124 13.93 6.57 0.51
CA HIS A 124 14.22 7.95 0.91
C HIS A 124 12.98 8.75 1.35
N ALA A 125 11.82 8.55 0.72
CA ALA A 125 10.62 9.32 1.06
C ALA A 125 9.94 8.80 2.34
N ASP A 126 9.45 9.71 3.17
CA ASP A 126 8.51 9.42 4.26
C ASP A 126 7.05 9.44 3.74
N LEU A 127 6.76 10.38 2.84
CA LEU A 127 5.46 10.59 2.22
C LEU A 127 5.61 10.75 0.72
N GLY A 128 4.78 10.06 -0.03
CA GLY A 128 4.48 10.35 -1.42
C GLY A 128 3.01 10.73 -1.56
N PHE A 129 2.68 11.74 -2.36
CA PHE A 129 1.30 11.96 -2.76
C PHE A 129 1.12 12.29 -4.25
N SER A 130 -0.08 12.04 -4.78
CA SER A 130 -0.49 12.46 -6.12
C SER A 130 -1.97 12.83 -6.12
N TRP A 131 -2.29 14.06 -6.51
CA TRP A 131 -3.66 14.54 -6.61
C TRP A 131 -4.10 14.61 -8.07
N SER A 132 -4.94 13.66 -8.52
CA SER A 132 -5.48 13.60 -9.88
C SER A 132 -4.48 13.25 -11.01
N SER A 133 -3.24 12.87 -10.70
CA SER A 133 -2.20 12.64 -11.72
C SER A 133 -2.04 11.17 -12.18
N PHE A 134 -2.29 10.18 -11.32
CA PHE A 134 -2.14 8.75 -11.67
C PHE A 134 -3.19 8.21 -12.69
N ASN A 135 -4.04 9.09 -13.25
CA ASN A 135 -5.02 8.75 -14.29
C ASN A 135 -4.43 8.86 -15.69
N TYR A 136 -3.42 9.73 -15.84
CA TYR A 136 -2.64 9.86 -17.06
C TYR A 136 -1.90 8.56 -17.38
N LEU A 137 -1.64 8.30 -18.67
CA LEU A 137 -0.99 7.08 -19.16
C LEU A 137 0.42 7.38 -19.67
N GLU A 138 1.35 6.44 -19.46
CA GLU A 138 2.76 6.58 -19.88
C GLU A 138 2.89 6.72 -21.39
N HIS A 139 2.08 5.94 -22.11
CA HIS A 139 2.08 5.87 -23.55
C HIS A 139 0.69 6.08 -24.11
N MET A 140 0.62 6.72 -25.28
CA MET A 140 -0.62 6.80 -26.05
C MET A 140 -1.00 5.39 -26.53
N PRO A 141 -2.17 4.84 -26.14
CA PRO A 141 -2.54 3.52 -26.57
C PRO A 141 -2.85 3.48 -28.07
N SER A 142 -2.47 2.39 -28.72
CA SER A 142 -2.84 2.12 -30.10
C SER A 142 -4.24 1.52 -30.18
N VAL A 143 -5.13 2.15 -30.94
CA VAL A 143 -6.44 1.58 -31.30
C VAL A 143 -6.37 1.14 -32.76
N SER A 144 -6.43 -0.16 -33.01
CA SER A 144 -6.44 -0.74 -34.36
C SER A 144 -7.85 -1.19 -34.71
N LEU A 145 -8.43 -0.59 -35.74
CA LEU A 145 -9.78 -0.88 -36.23
C LEU A 145 -9.78 -0.92 -37.75
N ASP A 146 -10.73 -1.67 -38.32
CA ASP A 146 -11.02 -1.64 -39.75
C ASP A 146 -11.56 -0.24 -40.14
N ALA A 147 -11.31 0.18 -41.39
CA ALA A 147 -11.87 1.40 -41.97
C ALA A 147 -13.41 1.42 -41.95
N THR A 148 -14.07 0.27 -41.81
CA THR A 148 -15.54 0.17 -41.69
C THR A 148 -16.07 0.29 -40.25
N ALA A 149 -15.19 0.50 -39.25
CA ALA A 149 -15.61 0.55 -37.86
C ALA A 149 -16.55 1.73 -37.58
N SER A 150 -17.66 1.43 -36.90
CA SER A 150 -18.61 2.41 -36.42
C SER A 150 -18.04 3.25 -35.27
N PRO A 151 -18.59 4.45 -35.01
CA PRO A 151 -18.20 5.26 -33.85
C PRO A 151 -18.35 4.52 -32.51
N ALA A 152 -19.34 3.63 -32.40
CA ALA A 152 -19.56 2.81 -31.20
C ALA A 152 -18.44 1.77 -31.01
N GLU A 153 -18.04 1.09 -32.08
CA GLU A 153 -16.91 0.16 -32.06
C GLU A 153 -15.59 0.87 -31.74
N PHE A 154 -15.39 2.08 -32.29
CA PHE A 154 -14.26 2.92 -31.91
C PHE A 154 -14.26 3.26 -30.42
N GLY A 155 -15.40 3.70 -29.89
CA GLY A 155 -15.56 4.01 -28.47
C GLY A 155 -15.22 2.82 -27.57
N ALA A 156 -15.72 1.62 -27.92
CA ALA A 156 -15.46 0.40 -27.17
C ALA A 156 -13.98 -0.03 -27.24
N ALA A 157 -13.36 0.01 -28.43
CA ALA A 157 -11.95 -0.33 -28.60
C ALA A 157 -11.02 0.66 -27.88
N ARG A 158 -11.32 1.96 -27.97
CA ARG A 158 -10.64 3.02 -27.21
C ARG A 158 -10.73 2.76 -25.71
N HIS A 159 -11.92 2.53 -25.18
CA HIS A 159 -12.11 2.26 -23.75
C HIS A 159 -11.30 1.04 -23.29
N LYS A 160 -11.35 -0.06 -24.06
CA LYS A 160 -10.58 -1.27 -23.77
C LYS A 160 -9.07 -0.99 -23.76
N ALA A 161 -8.56 -0.23 -24.72
CA ALA A 161 -7.14 0.09 -24.82
C ALA A 161 -6.67 0.98 -23.66
N LEU A 162 -7.44 2.01 -23.30
CA LEU A 162 -7.16 2.90 -22.17
C LEU A 162 -7.20 2.13 -20.84
N SER A 163 -8.19 1.25 -20.64
CA SER A 163 -8.30 0.45 -19.40
C SER A 163 -7.13 -0.52 -19.23
N ALA A 164 -6.75 -1.23 -20.30
CA ALA A 164 -5.62 -2.16 -20.26
C ALA A 164 -4.28 -1.45 -19.98
N ALA A 165 -4.03 -0.31 -20.64
CA ALA A 165 -2.86 0.52 -20.37
C ALA A 165 -2.89 1.06 -18.93
N GLY A 166 -4.03 1.62 -18.51
CA GLY A 166 -4.21 2.18 -17.17
C GLY A 166 -3.98 1.17 -16.05
N HIS A 167 -4.39 -0.09 -16.21
CA HIS A 167 -4.11 -1.12 -15.21
C HIS A 167 -2.61 -1.42 -15.10
N THR A 168 -1.94 -1.60 -16.24
CA THR A 168 -0.49 -1.87 -16.30
C THR A 168 0.32 -0.72 -15.69
N ASP A 169 -0.05 0.51 -16.05
CA ASP A 169 0.58 1.74 -15.59
C ASP A 169 0.43 1.95 -14.09
N LEU A 170 -0.75 1.69 -13.54
CA LEU A 170 -0.98 1.83 -12.10
C LEU A 170 -0.14 0.81 -11.30
N ILE A 171 -0.04 -0.44 -11.77
CA ILE A 171 0.84 -1.45 -11.17
C ILE A 171 2.31 -0.98 -11.20
N LYS A 172 2.76 -0.41 -12.33
CA LYS A 172 4.11 0.12 -12.47
C LYS A 172 4.38 1.26 -11.49
N ILE A 173 3.46 2.22 -11.38
CA ILE A 173 3.53 3.32 -10.43
C ILE A 173 3.65 2.77 -9.01
N LEU A 174 2.73 1.90 -8.58
CA LEU A 174 2.72 1.37 -7.21
C LEU A 174 4.01 0.62 -6.85
N LYS A 175 4.63 -0.07 -7.81
CA LYS A 175 5.93 -0.73 -7.63
C LYS A 175 7.08 0.26 -7.51
N LEU A 176 7.12 1.29 -8.36
CA LEU A 176 8.16 2.33 -8.30
C LEU A 176 8.07 3.12 -6.99
N ARG A 177 6.87 3.57 -6.62
CA ARG A 177 6.63 4.29 -5.36
C ARG A 177 7.03 3.46 -4.13
N ALA A 178 6.82 2.14 -4.17
CA ALA A 178 7.20 1.26 -3.07
C ALA A 178 8.71 1.11 -2.90
N ARG A 179 9.49 1.32 -3.96
CA ARG A 179 10.96 1.35 -3.89
C ARG A 179 11.44 2.64 -3.25
N GLU A 180 10.82 3.76 -3.59
CA GLU A 180 11.20 5.12 -3.17
C GLU A 180 10.79 5.45 -1.73
N ILE A 181 9.63 4.96 -1.30
CA ILE A 181 9.07 5.22 0.02
C ILE A 181 9.62 4.21 1.02
N ARG A 182 10.13 4.72 2.15
CA ARG A 182 10.68 3.89 3.22
C ARG A 182 9.61 3.00 3.85
N HIS A 183 10.03 1.89 4.43
CA HIS A 183 9.14 1.05 5.24
C HIS A 183 8.46 1.86 6.34
N GLY A 184 7.17 1.63 6.53
CA GLY A 184 6.32 2.44 7.41
C GLY A 184 5.92 3.82 6.87
N GLY A 185 6.51 4.29 5.76
CA GLY A 185 6.11 5.50 5.05
C GLY A 185 4.80 5.35 4.27
N TYR A 186 4.31 6.44 3.70
CA TYR A 186 2.97 6.50 3.12
C TYR A 186 2.95 6.91 1.65
N LEU A 187 2.09 6.28 0.86
CA LEU A 187 1.63 6.77 -0.45
C LEU A 187 0.15 7.14 -0.35
N ILE A 188 -0.18 8.39 -0.68
CA ILE A 188 -1.56 8.89 -0.75
C ILE A 188 -1.87 9.29 -2.18
N ALA A 189 -3.03 8.92 -2.70
CA ALA A 189 -3.43 9.42 -4.02
C ALA A 189 -4.94 9.58 -4.14
N ALA A 190 -5.35 10.56 -4.95
CA ALA A 190 -6.72 10.68 -5.43
C ALA A 190 -6.75 10.39 -6.94
N LEU A 191 -7.38 9.27 -7.31
CA LEU A 191 -7.50 8.82 -8.70
C LEU A 191 -8.90 9.19 -9.24
N GLY A 192 -8.96 10.08 -10.22
CA GLY A 192 -10.19 10.46 -10.91
C GLY A 192 -10.75 9.26 -11.67
N GLY A 193 -12.06 9.07 -11.57
CA GLY A 193 -12.62 7.79 -11.91
C GLY A 193 -14.13 7.75 -12.00
N GLN A 194 -14.61 6.52 -12.05
CA GLN A 194 -16.01 6.18 -12.18
C GLN A 194 -16.66 5.94 -10.81
N LYS A 195 -17.98 5.97 -10.79
CA LYS A 195 -18.77 5.69 -9.58
C LYS A 195 -18.44 4.30 -9.00
N PRO A 196 -18.50 4.13 -7.66
CA PRO A 196 -18.42 2.81 -7.07
C PRO A 196 -19.63 1.93 -7.45
N GLU A 197 -19.46 0.62 -7.24
CA GLU A 197 -20.54 -0.34 -7.43
C GLU A 197 -21.73 -0.01 -6.51
N GLY A 198 -22.96 -0.19 -7.00
CA GLY A 198 -24.18 0.14 -6.27
C GLY A 198 -24.59 1.62 -6.29
N GLU A 199 -23.69 2.55 -6.59
CA GLU A 199 -24.05 3.97 -6.68
C GLU A 199 -24.87 4.28 -7.93
N LYS A 200 -25.85 5.18 -7.78
CA LYS A 200 -26.70 5.64 -8.91
C LYS A 200 -26.10 6.83 -9.64
N ARG A 201 -25.41 7.71 -8.90
CA ARG A 201 -24.87 8.96 -9.41
C ARG A 201 -23.55 8.69 -10.11
N ALA A 202 -23.52 8.81 -11.44
CA ALA A 202 -22.32 8.63 -12.24
C ALA A 202 -21.39 9.85 -12.15
N SER A 203 -20.11 9.66 -12.49
CA SER A 203 -19.22 10.77 -12.77
C SER A 203 -19.75 11.53 -13.99
N ASN A 204 -19.65 12.85 -13.92
CA ASN A 204 -20.03 13.77 -14.97
C ASN A 204 -18.95 14.84 -15.12
N PRO A 205 -17.82 14.53 -15.77
CA PRO A 205 -16.70 15.46 -15.91
C PRO A 205 -16.95 16.61 -16.90
N GLY A 206 -18.17 16.74 -17.45
CA GLY A 206 -18.49 17.76 -18.45
C GLY A 206 -18.19 17.35 -19.89
N ALA A 207 -18.07 16.05 -20.19
CA ALA A 207 -17.73 15.54 -21.52
C ALA A 207 -18.69 15.99 -22.64
N GLY A 208 -19.98 16.16 -22.33
CA GLY A 208 -21.00 16.56 -23.31
C GLY A 208 -20.72 17.92 -23.97
N PRO A 209 -20.64 19.02 -23.20
CA PRO A 209 -20.27 20.35 -23.71
C PRO A 209 -18.94 20.36 -24.48
N ILE A 210 -17.94 19.61 -24.02
CA ILE A 210 -16.62 19.50 -24.67
C ILE A 210 -16.78 18.88 -26.05
N GLN A 211 -17.48 17.74 -26.13
CA GLN A 211 -17.75 17.07 -27.39
C GLN A 211 -18.54 17.97 -28.34
N ALA A 212 -19.57 18.68 -27.84
CA ALA A 212 -20.35 19.61 -28.64
C ALA A 212 -19.50 20.75 -29.21
N GLY A 213 -18.62 21.35 -28.41
CA GLY A 213 -17.68 22.39 -28.85
C GLY A 213 -16.70 21.90 -29.92
N LEU A 214 -16.08 20.73 -29.72
CA LEU A 214 -15.18 20.13 -30.70
C LEU A 214 -15.89 19.81 -32.02
N MET A 215 -17.11 19.24 -31.96
CA MET A 215 -17.92 18.94 -33.14
C MET A 215 -18.35 20.20 -33.89
N ARG A 216 -18.66 21.28 -33.17
CA ARG A 216 -18.95 22.59 -33.78
C ARG A 216 -17.76 23.12 -34.55
N LEU A 217 -16.56 23.11 -33.95
CA LEU A 217 -15.32 23.52 -34.65
C LEU A 217 -15.04 22.65 -35.87
N ALA A 218 -15.34 21.34 -35.81
CA ALA A 218 -15.22 20.47 -36.97
C ALA A 218 -16.22 20.85 -38.09
N GLY A 219 -17.47 21.14 -37.74
CA GLY A 219 -18.49 21.62 -38.69
C GLY A 219 -18.15 22.99 -39.31
N GLU A 220 -17.43 23.84 -38.59
CA GLU A 220 -16.90 25.12 -39.07
C GLU A 220 -15.61 24.97 -39.91
N GLY A 221 -15.10 23.74 -40.09
CA GLY A 221 -13.86 23.48 -40.83
C GLY A 221 -12.58 23.88 -40.09
N LYS A 222 -12.67 24.21 -38.80
CA LYS A 222 -11.52 24.58 -37.95
C LYS A 222 -10.80 23.37 -37.35
N LEU A 223 -11.42 22.19 -37.42
CA LEU A 223 -10.88 20.91 -36.97
C LEU A 223 -11.20 19.82 -38.00
N SER A 224 -10.20 19.04 -38.42
CA SER A 224 -10.41 17.89 -39.29
C SER A 224 -10.83 16.65 -38.50
N TYR A 225 -11.49 15.69 -39.16
CA TYR A 225 -11.85 14.42 -38.53
C TYR A 225 -10.63 13.65 -37.98
N PRO A 226 -9.48 13.54 -38.67
CA PRO A 226 -8.29 12.92 -38.11
C PRO A 226 -7.78 13.60 -36.82
N GLU A 227 -7.75 14.94 -36.79
CA GLU A 227 -7.35 15.70 -35.59
C GLU A 227 -8.33 15.44 -34.43
N LEU A 228 -9.64 15.46 -34.69
CA LEU A 228 -10.67 15.16 -33.70
C LEU A 228 -10.52 13.76 -33.10
N MET A 229 -10.28 12.75 -33.94
CA MET A 229 -10.08 11.37 -33.49
C MET A 229 -8.83 11.23 -32.63
N ARG A 230 -7.76 11.98 -32.95
CA ARG A 230 -6.53 11.99 -32.14
C ARG A 230 -6.73 12.72 -30.81
N ILE A 231 -7.46 13.83 -30.80
CA ILE A 231 -7.88 14.54 -29.57
C ILE A 231 -8.69 13.60 -28.65
N ALA A 232 -9.59 12.79 -29.23
CA ALA A 232 -10.39 11.84 -28.46
C ALA A 232 -9.53 10.76 -27.77
N LEU A 233 -8.33 10.47 -28.26
CA LEU A 233 -7.39 9.51 -27.68
C LEU A 233 -6.57 10.08 -26.50
N PHE A 234 -7.02 11.17 -25.86
CA PHE A 234 -6.37 11.72 -24.67
C PHE A 234 -5.88 10.62 -23.70
N PRO A 235 -4.58 10.57 -23.36
CA PRO A 235 -3.96 9.45 -22.67
C PRO A 235 -4.28 9.49 -21.17
N SER A 236 -5.54 9.20 -20.83
CA SER A 236 -6.02 9.11 -19.46
C SER A 236 -7.09 8.04 -19.34
N HIS A 237 -7.11 7.32 -18.22
CA HIS A 237 -8.13 6.32 -17.91
C HIS A 237 -8.80 6.61 -16.57
N GLU A 238 -10.10 6.87 -16.62
CA GLU A 238 -10.96 7.03 -15.45
C GLU A 238 -11.33 5.64 -14.88
N ARG A 239 -10.68 5.25 -13.79
CA ARG A 239 -10.81 3.92 -13.18
C ARG A 239 -12.04 3.80 -12.30
N THR A 240 -12.64 2.62 -12.26
CA THR A 240 -13.54 2.22 -11.18
C THR A 240 -12.75 1.94 -9.89
N PRO A 241 -13.36 2.06 -8.70
CA PRO A 241 -12.73 1.61 -7.45
C PRO A 241 -12.33 0.13 -7.47
N GLY A 242 -13.07 -0.70 -8.23
CA GLY A 242 -12.74 -2.11 -8.46
C GLY A 242 -11.44 -2.30 -9.25
N GLU A 243 -11.20 -1.49 -10.29
CA GLU A 243 -9.93 -1.51 -11.04
C GLU A 243 -8.73 -1.06 -10.17
N VAL A 244 -8.93 -0.07 -9.30
CA VAL A 244 -7.89 0.37 -8.33
C VAL A 244 -7.57 -0.77 -7.35
N ARG A 245 -8.61 -1.42 -6.80
CA ARG A 245 -8.46 -2.58 -5.92
C ARG A 245 -7.73 -3.73 -6.62
N ALA A 246 -8.08 -4.03 -7.86
CA ALA A 246 -7.43 -5.09 -8.64
C ALA A 246 -5.93 -4.81 -8.86
N ALA A 247 -5.52 -3.55 -9.05
CA ALA A 247 -4.10 -3.19 -9.15
C ALA A 247 -3.36 -3.33 -7.81
N LEU A 248 -4.02 -3.02 -6.68
CA LEU A 248 -3.47 -3.23 -5.33
C LEU A 248 -3.34 -4.72 -4.97
N GLU A 249 -4.25 -5.55 -5.48
CA GLU A 249 -4.26 -7.00 -5.29
C GLU A 249 -3.33 -7.76 -6.26
N ASP A 250 -2.69 -7.06 -7.22
CA ASP A 250 -1.67 -7.66 -8.09
C ASP A 250 -0.60 -8.38 -7.23
N PRO A 251 -0.21 -9.64 -7.55
CA PRO A 251 0.76 -10.38 -6.75
C PRO A 251 2.11 -9.69 -6.57
N GLY A 252 2.49 -8.78 -7.48
CA GLY A 252 3.70 -7.98 -7.36
C GLY A 252 3.52 -6.65 -6.63
N VAL A 253 2.28 -6.26 -6.27
CA VAL A 253 1.96 -5.02 -5.55
C VAL A 253 1.48 -5.32 -4.14
N ALA A 254 0.60 -6.30 -3.96
CA ALA A 254 -0.04 -6.62 -2.68
C ALA A 254 0.95 -6.80 -1.51
N PRO A 255 2.14 -7.42 -1.67
CA PRO A 255 3.11 -7.53 -0.58
C PRO A 255 3.75 -6.19 -0.19
N LEU A 256 3.78 -5.21 -1.11
CA LEU A 256 4.49 -3.96 -0.92
C LEU A 256 3.72 -2.95 -0.07
N TRP A 257 2.39 -3.06 -0.05
CA TRP A 257 1.51 -2.06 0.54
C TRP A 257 0.48 -2.69 1.47
N GLN A 258 0.37 -2.12 2.67
CA GLN A 258 -0.83 -2.24 3.49
C GLN A 258 -1.81 -1.15 3.07
N VAL A 259 -3.01 -1.55 2.65
CA VAL A 259 -4.10 -0.62 2.31
C VAL A 259 -4.77 -0.15 3.61
N GLU A 260 -4.54 1.10 4.01
CA GLU A 260 -5.21 1.69 5.18
C GLU A 260 -6.57 2.30 4.81
N SER A 261 -6.67 2.89 3.62
CA SER A 261 -7.93 3.43 3.09
C SER A 261 -8.03 3.24 1.58
N LEU A 262 -9.24 2.96 1.12
CA LEU A 262 -9.66 2.95 -0.29
C LEU A 262 -11.11 3.46 -0.31
N GLU A 263 -11.27 4.76 -0.55
CA GLU A 263 -12.53 5.46 -0.37
C GLU A 263 -12.91 6.26 -1.62
N PRO A 264 -14.03 5.93 -2.29
CA PRO A 264 -14.57 6.77 -3.34
C PRO A 264 -15.28 7.98 -2.74
N LYS A 265 -14.99 9.20 -3.24
CA LYS A 265 -15.73 10.43 -2.91
C LYS A 265 -16.14 11.15 -4.20
N LEU A 266 -17.37 11.65 -4.23
CA LEU A 266 -17.87 12.47 -5.33
C LEU A 266 -17.51 13.93 -5.07
N ILE A 267 -16.72 14.52 -5.96
CA ILE A 267 -16.27 15.91 -5.87
C ILE A 267 -17.02 16.74 -6.88
N GLU A 268 -17.71 17.77 -6.39
CA GLU A 268 -18.48 18.70 -7.21
C GLU A 268 -17.59 19.89 -7.61
N HIS A 269 -17.73 20.37 -8.84
CA HIS A 269 -16.97 21.54 -9.28
C HIS A 269 -17.37 22.78 -8.45
N PRO A 270 -16.43 23.49 -7.78
CA PRO A 270 -16.77 24.58 -6.86
C PRO A 270 -17.62 25.70 -7.47
N ALA A 271 -17.40 26.01 -8.76
CA ALA A 271 -18.20 26.98 -9.50
C ALA A 271 -19.71 26.66 -9.54
N TRP A 272 -20.14 25.41 -9.30
CA TRP A 272 -21.55 25.05 -9.22
C TRP A 272 -22.26 25.73 -8.06
N ALA A 273 -21.64 25.78 -6.87
CA ALA A 273 -22.23 26.43 -5.71
C ALA A 273 -22.35 27.95 -5.91
N ILE A 274 -21.35 28.56 -6.56
CA ILE A 274 -21.35 29.98 -6.94
C ILE A 274 -22.52 30.27 -7.90
N TYR A 275 -22.69 29.44 -8.92
CA TYR A 275 -23.84 29.53 -9.84
C TYR A 275 -25.17 29.41 -9.13
N GLN A 276 -25.35 28.40 -8.27
CA GLN A 276 -26.60 28.22 -7.54
C GLN A 276 -26.96 29.42 -6.69
N ALA A 277 -25.98 30.01 -5.98
CA ALA A 277 -26.20 31.20 -5.17
C ALA A 277 -26.62 32.41 -6.02
N ALA A 278 -25.95 32.62 -7.16
CA ALA A 278 -26.28 33.71 -8.08
C ALA A 278 -27.65 33.52 -8.77
N ALA A 279 -28.02 32.28 -9.11
CA ALA A 279 -29.25 31.93 -9.80
C ALA A 279 -30.51 32.02 -8.92
N GLN A 280 -30.38 32.03 -7.59
CA GLN A 280 -31.51 32.15 -6.65
C GLN A 280 -32.06 33.57 -6.50
N GLY A 281 -31.33 34.61 -6.94
CA GLY A 281 -31.67 36.01 -6.66
C GLY A 281 -32.45 36.76 -7.75
N ASP A 282 -32.33 36.36 -9.03
CA ASP A 282 -32.90 37.08 -10.19
C ASP A 282 -32.90 36.20 -11.46
N GLU A 283 -34.06 35.96 -12.08
CA GLU A 283 -34.19 35.21 -13.34
C GLU A 283 -33.36 35.84 -14.49
N GLY A 284 -33.21 37.17 -14.49
CA GLY A 284 -32.39 37.88 -15.47
C GLY A 284 -30.88 37.62 -15.32
N LYS A 285 -30.42 37.29 -14.12
CA LYS A 285 -29.00 36.98 -13.82
C LYS A 285 -28.65 35.51 -13.97
N ARG A 286 -29.66 34.62 -14.01
CA ARG A 286 -29.44 33.18 -14.16
C ARG A 286 -28.67 32.82 -15.43
N GLY A 287 -28.98 33.48 -16.54
CA GLY A 287 -28.31 33.25 -17.82
C GLY A 287 -26.83 33.65 -17.82
N GLU A 288 -26.52 34.79 -17.20
CA GLU A 288 -25.13 35.26 -17.02
C GLU A 288 -24.37 34.33 -16.06
N ALA A 289 -24.95 34.00 -14.91
CA ALA A 289 -24.35 33.08 -13.95
C ALA A 289 -24.09 31.68 -14.52
N LEU A 290 -25.00 31.17 -15.36
CA LEU A 290 -24.80 29.89 -16.06
C LEU A 290 -23.65 29.97 -17.06
N ARG A 291 -23.52 31.10 -17.78
CA ARG A 291 -22.40 31.31 -18.71
C ARG A 291 -21.06 31.39 -17.97
N GLU A 292 -21.00 32.05 -16.83
CA GLU A 292 -19.81 32.09 -15.98
C GLU A 292 -19.44 30.70 -15.43
N TYR A 293 -20.44 29.92 -15.01
CA TYR A 293 -20.21 28.53 -14.62
C TYR A 293 -19.67 27.67 -15.75
N ALA A 294 -20.30 27.75 -16.92
CA ALA A 294 -19.84 27.05 -18.12
C ALA A 294 -18.40 27.45 -18.47
N ARG A 295 -18.08 28.75 -18.41
CA ARG A 295 -16.74 29.27 -18.66
C ARG A 295 -15.74 28.71 -17.66
N ALA A 296 -16.04 28.73 -16.37
CA ALA A 296 -15.16 28.17 -15.34
C ALA A 296 -14.86 26.69 -15.60
N VAL A 297 -15.89 25.88 -15.86
CA VAL A 297 -15.73 24.44 -16.16
C VAL A 297 -14.87 24.19 -17.40
N ILE A 298 -15.19 24.85 -18.52
CA ILE A 298 -14.48 24.62 -19.80
C ILE A 298 -13.04 25.14 -19.70
N THR A 299 -12.83 26.24 -18.98
CA THR A 299 -11.50 26.82 -18.74
C THR A 299 -10.66 25.91 -17.84
N ASN A 300 -11.23 25.34 -16.78
CA ASN A 300 -10.56 24.34 -15.94
C ASN A 300 -10.08 23.14 -16.77
N MET A 301 -10.96 22.57 -17.59
CA MET A 301 -10.59 21.43 -18.43
C MET A 301 -9.53 21.80 -19.48
N THR A 302 -9.67 22.93 -20.18
CA THR A 302 -8.65 23.34 -21.17
C THR A 302 -7.32 23.65 -20.51
N SER A 303 -7.30 24.10 -19.26
CA SER A 303 -6.07 24.28 -18.48
C SER A 303 -5.33 22.98 -18.26
N ALA A 304 -6.06 21.88 -18.07
CA ALA A 304 -5.49 20.56 -17.84
C ALA A 304 -5.09 19.83 -19.13
N SER A 305 -5.89 19.94 -20.21
CA SER A 305 -5.73 19.12 -21.42
C SER A 305 -5.41 19.89 -22.70
N GLY A 306 -5.53 21.22 -22.70
CA GLY A 306 -5.45 22.04 -23.91
C GLY A 306 -4.09 21.98 -24.58
N TRP A 307 -3.00 21.80 -23.82
CA TRP A 307 -1.67 21.61 -24.39
C TRP A 307 -1.59 20.36 -25.28
N PHE A 308 -2.20 19.25 -24.85
CA PHE A 308 -2.25 18.02 -25.66
C PHE A 308 -3.03 18.24 -26.96
N TRP A 309 -4.11 19.02 -26.94
CA TRP A 309 -4.85 19.34 -28.17
C TRP A 309 -4.01 20.18 -29.13
N VAL A 310 -3.30 21.18 -28.61
CA VAL A 310 -2.37 21.99 -29.42
C VAL A 310 -1.25 21.14 -30.00
N ASP A 311 -0.67 20.22 -29.23
CA ASP A 311 0.36 19.29 -29.70
C ASP A 311 -0.17 18.40 -30.83
N VAL A 312 -1.40 17.86 -30.70
CA VAL A 312 -2.06 17.12 -31.80
C VAL A 312 -2.19 17.96 -33.07
N LEU A 313 -2.59 19.23 -32.94
CA LEU A 313 -2.72 20.13 -34.08
C LEU A 313 -1.36 20.46 -34.71
N LYS A 314 -0.31 20.68 -33.91
CA LYS A 314 1.05 20.90 -34.42
C LYS A 314 1.56 19.73 -35.24
N HIS A 315 1.37 18.50 -34.76
CA HIS A 315 1.75 17.30 -35.52
C HIS A 315 1.02 17.22 -36.88
N SER A 316 -0.22 17.69 -36.96
CA SER A 316 -1.00 17.68 -38.20
C SER A 316 -0.76 18.90 -39.11
N ARG A 317 -0.45 20.07 -38.54
CA ARG A 317 -0.39 21.38 -39.23
C ARG A 317 1.05 21.90 -39.42
N GLY A 318 2.03 21.23 -38.83
CA GLY A 318 3.45 21.60 -38.81
C GLY A 318 3.89 22.11 -37.44
N GLU A 319 5.11 21.75 -37.03
CA GLU A 319 5.68 22.10 -35.71
C GLU A 319 5.77 23.62 -35.46
N GLU A 320 5.96 24.40 -36.53
CA GLU A 320 6.02 25.87 -36.50
C GLU A 320 4.64 26.54 -36.41
N TRP A 321 3.54 25.76 -36.43
CA TRP A 321 2.19 26.31 -36.28
C TRP A 321 2.00 26.93 -34.90
N ASP A 322 1.61 28.21 -34.86
CA ASP A 322 1.52 29.04 -33.65
C ASP A 322 0.08 29.37 -33.23
N GLY A 323 -0.94 28.93 -33.99
CA GLY A 323 -2.36 29.21 -33.73
C GLY A 323 -2.99 28.47 -32.54
N GLY A 324 -2.18 27.95 -31.60
CA GLY A 324 -2.63 27.13 -30.48
C GLY A 324 -3.55 27.88 -29.51
N ASP A 325 -3.15 29.09 -29.10
CA ASP A 325 -3.95 29.90 -28.17
C ASP A 325 -5.26 30.36 -28.81
N ASP A 326 -5.23 30.78 -30.07
CA ASP A 326 -6.42 31.13 -30.84
C ASP A 326 -7.37 29.95 -30.96
N PHE A 327 -6.85 28.75 -31.24
CA PHE A 327 -7.68 27.53 -31.29
C PHE A 327 -8.36 27.26 -29.94
N LEU A 328 -7.61 27.32 -28.83
CA LEU A 328 -8.15 27.07 -27.50
C LEU A 328 -9.20 28.12 -27.10
N GLN A 329 -8.97 29.39 -27.41
CA GLN A 329 -9.94 30.45 -27.15
C GLN A 329 -11.24 30.24 -27.95
N ASN A 330 -11.12 29.95 -29.25
CA ASN A 330 -12.27 29.62 -30.11
C ASN A 330 -13.03 28.38 -29.60
N PHE A 331 -12.31 27.37 -29.12
CA PHE A 331 -12.92 26.20 -28.51
C PHE A 331 -13.68 26.55 -27.22
N ILE A 332 -13.07 27.33 -26.32
CA ILE A 332 -13.70 27.72 -25.06
C ILE A 332 -15.02 28.45 -25.35
N GLU A 333 -15.02 29.42 -26.27
CA GLU A 333 -16.22 30.14 -26.66
C GLU A 333 -17.30 29.23 -27.26
N ALA A 334 -16.91 28.35 -28.19
CA ALA A 334 -17.83 27.39 -28.80
C ALA A 334 -18.44 26.44 -27.76
N ALA A 335 -17.63 25.87 -26.88
CA ALA A 335 -18.07 24.93 -25.86
C ALA A 335 -18.93 25.61 -24.77
N VAL A 336 -18.64 26.86 -24.41
CA VAL A 336 -19.47 27.64 -23.47
C VAL A 336 -20.86 27.90 -24.05
N GLU A 337 -20.96 28.30 -25.32
CA GLU A 337 -22.26 28.52 -25.95
C GLU A 337 -23.05 27.22 -26.11
N GLU A 338 -22.38 26.11 -26.45
CA GLU A 338 -23.00 24.78 -26.46
C GLU A 338 -23.47 24.35 -25.07
N PHE A 339 -22.66 24.61 -24.02
CA PHE A 339 -23.01 24.36 -22.63
C PHE A 339 -24.31 25.08 -22.26
N VAL A 340 -24.36 26.39 -22.44
CA VAL A 340 -25.52 27.22 -22.07
C VAL A 340 -26.77 26.78 -22.83
N ALA A 341 -26.64 26.46 -24.12
CA ALA A 341 -27.78 26.12 -24.97
C ALA A 341 -28.35 24.71 -24.71
N LYS A 342 -27.50 23.73 -24.39
CA LYS A 342 -27.89 22.30 -24.40
C LYS A 342 -27.69 21.58 -23.07
N PHE A 343 -26.97 22.19 -22.14
CA PHE A 343 -26.50 21.56 -20.91
C PHE A 343 -26.74 22.45 -19.67
N ALA A 344 -27.81 23.25 -19.67
CA ALA A 344 -28.09 24.23 -18.61
C ALA A 344 -28.25 23.62 -17.20
N ASP A 345 -28.68 22.37 -17.11
CA ASP A 345 -28.84 21.63 -15.85
C ASP A 345 -27.63 20.73 -15.53
N LEU A 346 -26.58 20.80 -16.34
CA LEU A 346 -25.40 19.97 -16.17
C LEU A 346 -24.62 20.41 -14.93
N LYS A 347 -24.51 19.50 -13.98
CA LYS A 347 -23.63 19.63 -12.82
C LYS A 347 -22.38 18.81 -13.05
N VAL A 348 -21.24 19.48 -13.11
CA VAL A 348 -19.93 18.85 -13.20
C VAL A 348 -19.49 18.33 -11.84
N GLU A 349 -19.22 17.03 -11.83
CA GLU A 349 -18.79 16.29 -10.65
C GLU A 349 -18.08 15.01 -11.02
N ILE A 350 -17.08 14.63 -10.24
CA ILE A 350 -16.18 13.53 -10.58
C ILE A 350 -16.01 12.66 -9.35
N TRP A 351 -16.17 11.35 -9.50
CA TRP A 351 -15.75 10.41 -8.47
C TRP A 351 -14.23 10.32 -8.45
N TYR A 352 -13.66 10.43 -7.26
CA TYR A 352 -12.26 10.17 -7.01
C TYR A 352 -12.13 9.00 -6.05
N THR A 353 -11.30 8.01 -6.38
CA THR A 353 -10.90 6.96 -5.45
C THR A 353 -9.66 7.43 -4.70
N TYR A 354 -9.82 7.70 -3.41
CA TYR A 354 -8.73 8.03 -2.51
C TYR A 354 -8.11 6.75 -2.00
N ILE A 355 -6.78 6.67 -2.02
CA ILE A 355 -6.03 5.60 -1.40
C ILE A 355 -5.07 6.18 -0.38
N LYS A 356 -4.94 5.49 0.75
CA LYS A 356 -3.85 5.67 1.71
C LYS A 356 -3.18 4.32 1.90
N LEU A 357 -1.94 4.22 1.45
CA LEU A 357 -1.15 3.01 1.52
C LEU A 357 0.02 3.22 2.48
N LYS A 358 0.19 2.32 3.43
CA LYS A 358 1.39 2.24 4.26
C LYS A 358 2.35 1.25 3.63
N ARG A 359 3.62 1.63 3.44
CA ARG A 359 4.65 0.72 2.94
C ARG A 359 4.82 -0.40 3.96
N THR A 360 4.57 -1.65 3.55
CA THR A 360 4.69 -2.83 4.41
C THR A 360 6.06 -2.84 5.07
N GLU A 361 6.10 -2.98 6.39
CA GLU A 361 7.33 -3.19 7.13
C GLU A 361 7.88 -4.57 6.76
N GLU A 362 9.17 -4.66 6.43
CA GLU A 362 9.82 -5.95 6.37
C GLU A 362 10.11 -6.41 7.80
N LEU A 363 10.24 -7.73 8.00
CA LEU A 363 10.57 -8.27 9.32
C LEU A 363 11.88 -7.66 9.84
N GLU A 364 12.79 -7.30 8.94
CA GLU A 364 14.04 -6.60 9.24
C GLU A 364 13.79 -5.26 9.94
N ASP A 365 12.84 -4.46 9.48
CA ASP A 365 12.56 -3.13 10.04
C ASP A 365 11.92 -3.22 11.43
N VAL A 366 11.05 -4.22 11.64
CA VAL A 366 10.41 -4.47 12.94
C VAL A 366 11.42 -4.95 13.98
N LEU A 367 12.50 -5.60 13.53
CA LEU A 367 13.55 -6.17 14.36
C LEU A 367 14.74 -5.22 14.54
N ASP A 368 14.73 -4.04 13.90
CA ASP A 368 15.76 -3.03 14.07
C ASP A 368 15.85 -2.58 15.53
N GLY A 369 17.07 -2.52 16.08
CA GLY A 369 17.32 -2.20 17.49
C GLY A 369 16.93 -3.29 18.50
N ILE A 370 16.54 -4.49 18.06
CA ILE A 370 16.27 -5.63 18.94
C ILE A 370 17.52 -6.49 19.12
N ASP A 371 18.06 -6.58 20.33
CA ASP A 371 19.24 -7.42 20.62
C ASP A 371 18.88 -8.90 20.83
N VAL A 372 17.67 -9.17 21.33
CA VAL A 372 17.22 -10.51 21.72
C VAL A 372 15.81 -10.80 21.18
N LEU A 373 15.69 -11.84 20.34
CA LEU A 373 14.41 -12.33 19.81
C LEU A 373 13.99 -13.64 20.47
N PHE A 374 12.81 -13.68 21.07
CA PHE A 374 12.17 -14.92 21.52
C PHE A 374 11.15 -15.43 20.49
N LEU A 375 11.55 -16.39 19.66
CA LEU A 375 10.74 -16.97 18.60
C LEU A 375 9.99 -18.20 19.11
N ILE A 376 8.67 -18.10 19.27
CA ILE A 376 7.81 -19.22 19.66
C ILE A 376 7.35 -19.95 18.39
N SER A 377 7.57 -21.27 18.35
CA SER A 377 7.21 -22.09 17.20
C SER A 377 5.72 -22.01 16.88
N TYR A 378 5.41 -21.84 15.59
CA TYR A 378 4.05 -21.89 15.06
C TYR A 378 3.36 -23.23 15.39
N PRO A 379 2.10 -23.23 15.90
CA PRO A 379 1.40 -24.42 16.39
C PRO A 379 0.80 -25.25 15.24
N SER A 380 1.65 -25.74 14.34
CA SER A 380 1.26 -26.65 13.25
C SER A 380 2.10 -27.92 13.24
N HIS A 381 1.49 -29.03 12.86
CA HIS A 381 2.17 -30.32 12.63
C HIS A 381 2.78 -30.39 11.22
N VAL A 382 2.43 -29.46 10.32
CA VAL A 382 2.87 -29.46 8.92
C VAL A 382 4.30 -28.91 8.79
N HIS A 383 5.26 -29.82 8.64
CA HIS A 383 6.69 -29.53 8.62
C HIS A 383 7.10 -28.48 7.55
N GLN A 384 6.69 -28.67 6.29
CA GLN A 384 7.11 -27.81 5.17
C GLN A 384 6.66 -26.36 5.33
N TYR A 385 5.44 -26.16 5.83
CA TYR A 385 4.89 -24.83 6.07
C TYR A 385 5.67 -24.11 7.19
N ARG A 386 5.94 -24.82 8.30
CA ARG A 386 6.70 -24.29 9.44
C ARG A 386 8.13 -23.88 9.07
N ALA A 387 8.84 -24.71 8.31
CA ALA A 387 10.19 -24.39 7.84
C ALA A 387 10.19 -23.09 7.02
N ARG A 388 9.27 -22.94 6.07
CA ARG A 388 9.19 -21.77 5.19
C ARG A 388 8.99 -20.45 5.94
N VAL A 389 8.14 -20.44 6.97
CA VAL A 389 7.83 -19.20 7.71
C VAL A 389 8.87 -18.87 8.77
N HIS A 390 9.43 -19.86 9.46
CA HIS A 390 10.46 -19.63 10.49
C HIS A 390 11.79 -19.20 9.87
N VAL A 391 12.19 -19.75 8.72
CA VAL A 391 13.43 -19.36 8.03
C VAL A 391 13.41 -17.87 7.69
N LYS A 392 12.29 -17.36 7.16
CA LYS A 392 12.14 -15.93 6.85
C LYS A 392 12.31 -15.03 8.08
N ALA A 393 11.71 -15.41 9.21
CA ALA A 393 11.84 -14.64 10.46
C ALA A 393 13.28 -14.66 11.00
N LEU A 394 13.98 -15.79 10.88
CA LEU A 394 15.38 -15.91 11.29
C LEU A 394 16.33 -15.11 10.38
N ASP A 395 16.11 -15.16 9.07
CA ASP A 395 16.91 -14.39 8.10
C ASP A 395 16.73 -12.88 8.31
N ALA A 396 15.51 -12.45 8.59
CA ALA A 396 15.22 -11.06 8.89
C ALA A 396 15.83 -10.59 10.22
N ALA A 397 15.69 -11.37 11.30
CA ALA A 397 16.32 -11.09 12.59
C ALA A 397 17.84 -10.94 12.46
N ARG A 398 18.47 -11.81 11.66
CA ARG A 398 19.91 -11.75 11.40
C ARG A 398 20.30 -10.47 10.65
N LYS A 399 19.55 -10.10 9.61
CA LYS A 399 19.84 -8.88 8.84
C LYS A 399 19.64 -7.61 9.67
N ALA A 400 18.66 -7.61 10.57
CA ALA A 400 18.38 -6.52 11.50
C ALA A 400 19.41 -6.39 12.64
N GLY A 401 20.34 -7.35 12.78
CA GLY A 401 21.40 -7.29 13.79
C GLY A 401 21.05 -7.95 15.13
N VAL A 402 19.97 -8.72 15.22
CA VAL A 402 19.61 -9.45 16.46
C VAL A 402 20.73 -10.41 16.86
N GLU A 403 21.29 -10.22 18.05
CA GLU A 403 22.43 -10.99 18.55
C GLU A 403 22.03 -12.36 19.12
N HIS A 404 20.88 -12.43 19.79
CA HIS A 404 20.43 -13.62 20.51
C HIS A 404 19.01 -14.03 20.12
N ILE A 405 18.87 -15.19 19.46
CA ILE A 405 17.57 -15.79 19.20
C ILE A 405 17.35 -16.98 20.13
N PHE A 406 16.30 -16.90 20.96
CA PHE A 406 15.76 -18.00 21.77
C PHE A 406 14.57 -18.59 21.04
N TYR A 407 14.61 -19.89 20.73
CA TYR A 407 13.53 -20.57 20.01
C TYR A 407 12.88 -21.63 20.90
N SER A 408 11.55 -21.61 21.00
CA SER A 408 10.78 -22.57 21.79
C SER A 408 9.88 -23.44 20.91
N SER A 409 9.91 -24.76 21.12
CA SER A 409 9.12 -25.77 20.38
C SER A 409 8.81 -26.99 21.28
N LEU A 410 7.81 -27.80 20.90
CA LEU A 410 7.47 -29.06 21.58
C LEU A 410 8.46 -30.20 21.24
N GLY A 411 9.03 -30.84 22.28
CA GLY A 411 9.59 -32.21 22.36
C GLY A 411 10.73 -32.62 21.41
N PHE A 412 11.81 -33.21 21.95
CA PHE A 412 12.92 -33.79 21.18
C PHE A 412 12.70 -35.29 20.89
N ALA A 413 13.22 -35.76 19.75
CA ALA A 413 13.55 -37.18 19.56
C ALA A 413 14.95 -37.45 20.14
N ARG A 414 15.23 -38.70 20.56
CA ARG A 414 16.56 -39.16 21.01
C ARG A 414 17.71 -38.62 20.15
N ASP A 415 18.84 -38.31 20.79
CA ASP A 415 20.08 -37.97 20.09
C ASP A 415 20.41 -39.02 19.01
N ASN A 416 20.70 -38.57 17.78
CA ASN A 416 21.03 -39.38 16.59
C ASN A 416 19.89 -40.21 15.96
N ALA A 417 18.63 -39.97 16.28
CA ALA A 417 17.51 -40.65 15.59
C ALA A 417 17.23 -40.01 14.21
N HIS A 418 17.46 -40.75 13.12
CA HIS A 418 17.12 -40.33 11.74
C HIS A 418 15.60 -40.43 11.43
N ASN A 419 14.81 -40.90 12.38
CA ASN A 419 13.35 -40.98 12.31
C ASN A 419 12.73 -40.79 13.70
N SER A 420 11.53 -40.21 13.78
CA SER A 420 10.70 -40.24 14.98
C SER A 420 9.31 -40.74 14.61
N LYS A 421 8.70 -41.51 15.52
CA LYS A 421 7.32 -41.98 15.36
C LYS A 421 6.29 -40.87 15.54
N ALA A 422 6.66 -39.76 16.18
CA ALA A 422 5.80 -38.59 16.34
C ALA A 422 6.04 -37.59 15.20
N GLU A 423 5.00 -37.32 14.41
CA GLU A 423 5.05 -36.42 13.24
C GLU A 423 5.49 -34.99 13.60
N VAL A 424 5.09 -34.51 14.79
CA VAL A 424 5.49 -33.21 15.35
C VAL A 424 6.97 -33.11 15.70
N MET A 425 7.65 -34.24 15.90
CA MET A 425 9.08 -34.34 16.20
C MET A 425 9.94 -34.45 14.93
N GLN A 426 9.33 -34.46 13.73
CA GLN A 426 10.04 -34.57 12.44
C GLN A 426 10.51 -33.21 11.87
N ALA A 427 10.21 -32.09 12.51
CA ALA A 427 11.07 -30.91 12.40
C ALA A 427 12.22 -31.14 13.41
N HIS A 428 13.50 -31.19 13.03
CA HIS A 428 14.29 -30.06 12.55
C HIS A 428 15.59 -30.54 11.86
N LEU A 429 16.01 -29.79 10.83
CA LEU A 429 17.38 -29.76 10.28
C LEU A 429 17.89 -28.31 10.00
N ILE A 430 17.34 -27.28 10.66
CA ILE A 430 17.62 -25.85 10.32
C ILE A 430 18.44 -25.12 11.40
N ALA A 431 18.77 -25.79 12.51
CA ALA A 431 19.54 -25.18 13.61
C ALA A 431 21.06 -25.02 13.33
N SER A 432 21.60 -25.70 12.30
CA SER A 432 23.06 -25.81 12.09
C SER A 432 23.71 -24.65 11.32
N TYR A 433 22.95 -23.75 10.71
CA TYR A 433 23.50 -22.72 9.82
C TYR A 433 23.67 -21.33 10.47
N ALA A 434 22.94 -21.00 11.54
CA ALA A 434 22.65 -19.59 11.84
C ALA A 434 23.56 -18.85 12.83
N LYS A 435 24.47 -19.48 13.61
CA LYS A 435 25.11 -18.78 14.75
C LYS A 435 26.62 -18.44 14.69
N SER A 436 27.54 -19.29 14.20
CA SER A 436 28.87 -18.92 13.61
C SER A 436 29.90 -20.08 13.67
N PRO A 437 30.70 -20.31 12.61
CA PRO A 437 31.08 -21.68 12.22
C PRO A 437 32.45 -22.18 12.72
N TRP A 438 33.24 -21.38 13.46
CA TRP A 438 34.68 -21.67 13.67
C TRP A 438 35.24 -21.57 15.11
N SER A 439 34.49 -21.16 16.16
CA SER A 439 35.10 -20.96 17.51
C SER A 439 34.22 -21.16 18.76
N PHE A 440 32.99 -21.66 18.63
CA PHE A 440 32.14 -22.09 19.75
C PHE A 440 32.63 -23.46 20.32
N GLN A 441 32.64 -23.68 21.65
CA GLN A 441 33.17 -24.94 22.21
C GLN A 441 32.34 -26.17 21.83
N TYR A 442 31.08 -25.95 21.45
CA TYR A 442 30.19 -26.94 20.87
C TYR A 442 29.91 -26.63 19.38
N THR A 443 30.82 -25.94 18.69
CA THR A 443 30.70 -25.70 17.23
C THR A 443 30.65 -27.04 16.52
N ASN A 444 29.72 -27.18 15.56
CA ASN A 444 29.47 -28.43 14.83
C ASN A 444 29.07 -29.61 15.74
N GLN A 445 28.52 -29.34 16.92
CA GLN A 445 27.99 -30.37 17.82
C GLN A 445 26.51 -30.12 18.12
N ILE A 446 25.72 -31.19 18.17
CA ILE A 446 24.34 -31.16 18.66
C ILE A 446 24.44 -31.11 20.19
N VAL A 447 23.91 -30.04 20.80
CA VAL A 447 23.86 -29.88 22.26
C VAL A 447 22.42 -29.99 22.71
N THR A 448 22.08 -31.14 23.27
CA THR A 448 20.75 -31.42 23.82
C THR A 448 20.68 -30.85 25.23
N LEU A 449 19.63 -30.09 25.58
CA LEU A 449 19.43 -29.58 26.94
C LEU A 449 18.35 -30.38 27.63
N THR A 450 18.73 -31.12 28.66
CA THR A 450 17.85 -32.00 29.42
C THR A 450 18.08 -31.81 30.92
N GLY A 451 17.19 -32.34 31.74
CA GLY A 451 17.45 -32.47 33.17
C GLY A 451 18.47 -33.59 33.45
N PRO A 452 19.02 -33.64 34.67
CA PRO A 452 19.96 -34.70 35.08
C PRO A 452 19.28 -36.07 35.26
N LYS A 453 17.95 -36.09 35.28
CA LYS A 453 17.13 -37.28 35.50
C LYS A 453 15.91 -37.24 34.57
N SER A 454 15.59 -38.39 33.99
CA SER A 454 14.35 -38.62 33.28
C SER A 454 13.28 -39.11 34.25
N TRP A 455 12.04 -38.73 33.97
CA TRP A 455 10.90 -39.08 34.78
C TRP A 455 9.95 -39.91 33.94
N THR A 456 9.66 -41.12 34.41
CA THR A 456 8.54 -41.87 33.86
C THR A 456 7.23 -41.18 34.24
N LEU A 457 6.18 -41.42 33.46
CA LEU A 457 4.87 -40.90 33.81
C LEU A 457 4.40 -41.47 35.17
N ALA A 458 4.75 -42.72 35.49
CA ALA A 458 4.41 -43.34 36.78
C ALA A 458 5.08 -42.62 37.95
N GLU A 459 6.40 -42.37 37.89
CA GLU A 459 7.09 -41.58 38.92
C GLU A 459 6.55 -40.16 39.02
N THR A 460 6.15 -39.57 37.89
CA THR A 460 5.50 -38.25 37.87
C THR A 460 4.18 -38.28 38.63
N ALA A 461 3.35 -39.30 38.40
CA ALA A 461 2.09 -39.51 39.13
C ALA A 461 2.32 -39.76 40.62
N GLU A 462 3.39 -40.47 41.02
CA GLU A 462 3.77 -40.66 42.42
C GLU A 462 4.17 -39.36 43.10
N VAL A 463 5.00 -38.53 42.45
CA VAL A 463 5.38 -37.20 42.97
C VAL A 463 4.13 -36.32 43.12
N LEU A 464 3.26 -36.31 42.11
CA LEU A 464 2.01 -35.55 42.17
C LEU A 464 1.07 -36.09 43.25
N SER A 465 0.97 -37.42 43.43
CA SER A 465 0.13 -38.04 44.45
C SER A 465 0.57 -37.65 45.85
N ARG A 466 1.88 -37.76 46.14
CA ARG A 466 2.46 -37.33 47.41
C ARG A 466 2.25 -35.85 47.64
N THR A 467 2.46 -35.04 46.60
CA THR A 467 2.34 -33.60 46.69
C THR A 467 0.90 -33.17 46.93
N ALA A 468 -0.07 -33.76 46.23
CA ALA A 468 -1.48 -33.44 46.33
C ALA A 468 -2.17 -34.06 47.56
N GLY A 469 -1.61 -35.15 48.11
CA GLY A 469 -2.24 -35.94 49.16
C GLY A 469 -3.39 -36.82 48.67
N ALA A 470 -3.45 -37.08 47.36
CA ALA A 470 -4.49 -37.89 46.71
C ALA A 470 -3.83 -38.92 45.79
N GLU A 471 -4.37 -40.14 45.75
CA GLU A 471 -3.84 -41.19 44.88
C GLU A 471 -4.15 -40.88 43.41
N MET A 472 -3.11 -40.72 42.59
CA MET A 472 -3.21 -40.51 41.15
C MET A 472 -2.62 -41.72 40.42
N GLN A 473 -3.41 -42.33 39.54
CA GLN A 473 -2.98 -43.45 38.71
C GLN A 473 -3.08 -43.09 37.23
N ILE A 474 -2.18 -43.67 36.43
CA ILE A 474 -2.21 -43.54 34.97
C ILE A 474 -2.95 -44.74 34.39
N GLU A 475 -4.10 -44.48 33.79
CA GLU A 475 -4.85 -45.49 33.04
C GLU A 475 -4.42 -45.50 31.57
N GLN A 476 -3.95 -46.65 31.09
CA GLN A 476 -3.61 -46.82 29.69
C GLN A 476 -4.88 -47.12 28.87
N VAL A 477 -5.15 -46.26 27.89
CA VAL A 477 -6.25 -46.43 26.92
C VAL A 477 -5.72 -46.65 25.50
N SER A 478 -6.57 -47.15 24.61
CA SER A 478 -6.23 -47.23 23.17
C SER A 478 -6.20 -45.83 22.54
N VAL A 479 -5.49 -45.68 21.41
CA VAL A 479 -5.47 -44.43 20.64
C VAL A 479 -6.88 -44.00 20.26
N GLU A 480 -7.72 -44.95 19.85
CA GLU A 480 -9.11 -44.71 19.51
C GLU A 480 -9.93 -44.23 20.72
N ALA A 481 -9.75 -44.88 21.88
CA ALA A 481 -10.43 -44.47 23.11
C ALA A 481 -9.97 -43.08 23.58
N TYR A 482 -8.68 -42.76 23.46
CA TYR A 482 -8.13 -41.43 23.73
C TYR A 482 -8.73 -40.36 22.81
N ALA A 483 -8.74 -40.61 21.50
CA ALA A 483 -9.24 -39.65 20.50
C ALA A 483 -10.73 -39.35 20.66
N LYS A 484 -11.51 -40.32 21.14
CA LYS A 484 -12.97 -40.19 21.37
C LYS A 484 -13.33 -39.44 22.66
N GLN A 485 -12.37 -39.15 23.54
CA GLN A 485 -12.66 -38.42 24.78
C GLN A 485 -13.13 -36.99 24.48
N PRO A 486 -14.29 -36.54 25.00
CA PRO A 486 -14.84 -35.20 24.70
C PRO A 486 -13.85 -34.06 24.97
N GLN A 487 -13.10 -34.13 26.07
CA GLN A 487 -12.07 -33.16 26.44
C GLN A 487 -10.88 -33.13 25.48
N VAL A 488 -10.50 -34.28 24.91
CA VAL A 488 -9.41 -34.39 23.94
C VAL A 488 -9.87 -33.81 22.61
N LYS A 489 -11.08 -34.14 22.16
CA LYS A 489 -11.67 -33.61 20.93
C LYS A 489 -11.86 -32.10 20.99
N ALA A 490 -12.32 -31.56 22.12
CA ALA A 490 -12.45 -30.12 22.32
C ALA A 490 -11.11 -29.37 22.20
N ARG A 491 -10.00 -29.99 22.61
CA ARG A 491 -8.66 -29.36 22.59
C ARG A 491 -7.90 -29.57 21.27
N SER A 492 -8.06 -30.73 20.64
CA SER A 492 -7.37 -31.10 19.40
C SER A 492 -8.10 -30.66 18.13
N GLY A 493 -9.39 -30.32 18.23
CA GLY A 493 -10.23 -29.88 17.12
C GLY A 493 -10.81 -31.01 16.26
N SER A 494 -10.16 -32.18 16.20
CA SER A 494 -10.67 -33.36 15.49
C SER A 494 -10.12 -34.68 16.07
N GLU A 495 -10.85 -35.77 15.85
CA GLU A 495 -10.42 -37.13 16.26
C GLU A 495 -9.17 -37.59 15.48
N GLU A 496 -9.04 -37.18 14.23
CA GLU A 496 -7.84 -37.45 13.41
C GLU A 496 -6.60 -36.78 14.01
N MET A 497 -6.71 -35.49 14.35
CA MET A 497 -5.64 -34.75 15.01
C MET A 497 -5.27 -35.38 16.35
N ALA A 498 -6.28 -35.74 17.16
CA ALA A 498 -6.08 -36.43 18.44
C ALA A 498 -5.36 -37.77 18.29
N ALA A 499 -5.72 -38.56 17.26
CA ALA A 499 -5.10 -39.85 16.98
C ALA A 499 -3.62 -39.69 16.59
N THR A 500 -3.29 -38.69 15.77
CA THR A 500 -1.90 -38.35 15.43
C THR A 500 -1.10 -37.97 16.67
N TRP A 501 -1.66 -37.13 17.55
CA TRP A 501 -1.01 -36.77 18.82
C TRP A 501 -0.80 -37.96 19.76
N ALA A 502 -1.73 -38.92 19.78
CA ALA A 502 -1.64 -40.09 20.63
C ALA A 502 -0.44 -41.01 20.30
N THR A 503 0.14 -40.90 19.10
CA THR A 503 1.36 -41.63 18.72
C THR A 503 2.55 -41.26 19.59
N ALA A 504 2.58 -40.05 20.15
CA ALA A 504 3.65 -39.59 21.06
C ALA A 504 3.77 -40.48 22.30
N TRP A 505 2.68 -41.06 22.80
CA TRP A 505 2.72 -41.99 23.94
C TRP A 505 3.46 -43.28 23.63
N ASN A 506 3.39 -43.75 22.38
CA ASN A 506 4.17 -44.91 21.95
C ASN A 506 5.66 -44.57 21.81
N ALA A 507 5.99 -43.35 21.39
CA ALA A 507 7.37 -42.84 21.34
C ALA A 507 7.96 -42.71 22.75
N ILE A 508 7.21 -42.12 23.69
CA ILE A 508 7.59 -42.02 25.11
C ILE A 508 7.83 -43.42 25.70
N ARG A 509 6.92 -44.38 25.46
CA ARG A 509 7.08 -45.77 25.93
C ARG A 509 8.31 -46.46 25.34
N ALA A 510 8.67 -46.12 24.10
CA ALA A 510 9.88 -46.63 23.45
C ALA A 510 11.17 -45.92 23.95
N GLY A 511 11.06 -44.97 24.88
CA GLY A 511 12.20 -44.23 25.42
C GLY A 511 12.71 -43.14 24.48
N GLU A 512 11.92 -42.71 23.48
CA GLU A 512 12.33 -41.65 22.54
C GLU A 512 12.54 -40.30 23.23
N THR A 513 11.96 -40.09 24.42
CA THR A 513 12.07 -38.87 25.23
C THR A 513 12.95 -39.02 26.47
N ASP A 514 13.61 -40.16 26.66
CA ASP A 514 14.41 -40.51 27.84
C ASP A 514 15.88 -40.02 27.72
N ALA A 515 16.10 -38.92 26.98
CA ALA A 515 17.43 -38.34 26.82
C ALA A 515 17.74 -37.47 28.06
N VAL A 516 18.88 -37.74 28.70
CA VAL A 516 19.41 -36.96 29.83
C VAL A 516 20.90 -36.68 29.65
N ASN A 517 21.35 -35.53 30.12
CA ASN A 517 22.74 -35.07 30.09
C ASN A 517 22.97 -33.95 31.11
N SER A 518 24.25 -33.62 31.35
CA SER A 518 24.70 -32.61 32.31
C SER A 518 24.74 -31.20 31.73
N THR A 519 24.45 -31.00 30.44
CA THR A 519 24.70 -29.74 29.75
C THR A 519 24.03 -28.55 30.44
N SER A 520 22.82 -28.76 30.98
CA SER A 520 22.10 -27.73 31.74
C SER A 520 22.85 -27.33 33.01
N SER A 521 23.39 -28.29 33.76
CA SER A 521 24.21 -28.03 34.96
C SER A 521 25.52 -27.32 34.61
N ASP A 522 26.17 -27.76 33.52
CA ASP A 522 27.44 -27.21 33.04
C ASP A 522 27.29 -25.75 32.59
N ILE A 523 26.17 -25.40 31.94
CA ILE A 523 25.84 -24.03 31.53
C ILE A 523 25.46 -23.14 32.72
N LEU A 524 24.67 -23.67 33.66
CA LEU A 524 24.17 -22.91 34.80
C LEU A 524 25.24 -22.68 35.88
N GLY A 525 26.33 -23.45 35.87
CA GLY A 525 27.36 -23.44 36.93
C GLY A 525 26.84 -23.94 38.29
N ARG A 526 25.68 -24.59 38.29
CA ARG A 526 25.00 -25.17 39.45
C ARG A 526 24.04 -26.26 38.98
N GLU A 527 23.62 -27.13 39.89
CA GLU A 527 22.58 -28.10 39.56
C GLU A 527 21.24 -27.41 39.23
N PRO A 528 20.55 -27.82 38.16
CA PRO A 528 19.17 -27.47 37.88
C PRO A 528 18.27 -27.88 39.04
N GLU A 529 17.19 -27.14 39.26
CA GLU A 529 16.23 -27.53 40.28
C GLU A 529 15.53 -28.84 39.88
N PRO A 530 15.46 -29.85 40.77
CA PRO A 530 14.74 -31.08 40.50
C PRO A 530 13.22 -30.86 40.37
N PHE A 531 12.59 -31.62 39.48
CA PHE A 531 11.15 -31.57 39.19
C PHE A 531 10.28 -31.64 40.45
N GLU A 532 10.58 -32.59 41.33
CA GLU A 532 9.88 -32.83 42.58
C GLU A 532 9.92 -31.62 43.51
N LYS A 533 11.05 -30.94 43.61
CA LYS A 533 11.19 -29.74 44.43
C LYS A 533 10.33 -28.61 43.88
N THR A 534 10.34 -28.39 42.57
CA THR A 534 9.49 -27.38 41.93
C THR A 534 8.00 -27.67 42.17
N VAL A 535 7.57 -28.93 42.01
CA VAL A 535 6.18 -29.35 42.24
C VAL A 535 5.75 -29.17 43.69
N GLU A 536 6.61 -29.54 44.65
CA GLU A 536 6.35 -29.36 46.08
C GLU A 536 6.23 -27.88 46.46
N GLU A 537 7.12 -27.02 45.97
CA GLU A 537 7.08 -25.58 46.22
C GLU A 537 5.85 -24.92 45.59
N LEU A 538 5.47 -25.31 44.37
CA LEU A 538 4.23 -24.86 43.73
C LEU A 538 3.00 -25.25 44.57
N ALA A 539 2.95 -26.48 45.09
CA ALA A 539 1.85 -26.92 45.92
C ALA A 539 1.80 -26.20 47.28
N LYS A 540 2.95 -25.95 47.92
CA LYS A 540 3.03 -25.12 49.14
C LYS A 540 2.48 -23.71 48.86
N ARG A 541 2.89 -23.12 47.74
CA ARG A 541 2.43 -21.80 47.31
C ARG A 541 0.92 -21.77 47.08
N TRP A 542 0.36 -22.71 46.31
CA TRP A 542 -1.08 -22.76 46.05
C TRP A 542 -1.92 -23.01 47.30
N ARG A 543 -1.41 -23.80 48.27
CA ARG A 543 -2.04 -23.95 49.58
C ARG A 543 -2.04 -22.64 50.37
N SER A 544 -0.94 -21.89 50.33
CA SER A 544 -0.84 -20.59 51.00
C SER A 544 -1.71 -19.50 50.36
N GLU A 545 -1.95 -19.60 49.05
CA GLU A 545 -2.79 -18.68 48.27
C GLU A 545 -4.29 -19.06 48.30
N GLY A 546 -4.67 -20.14 49.02
CA GLY A 546 -6.07 -20.56 49.17
C GLY A 546 -6.71 -21.17 47.92
N VAL A 547 -5.91 -21.58 46.93
CA VAL A 547 -6.38 -22.05 45.61
C VAL A 547 -6.78 -23.54 45.64
N VAL A 548 -6.46 -24.28 46.70
CA VAL A 548 -6.82 -25.71 46.83
C VAL A 548 -7.58 -25.94 48.14
N GLY A 549 -8.91 -26.09 48.03
CA GLY A 549 -9.70 -26.85 49.00
C GLY A 549 -9.50 -28.34 48.71
N VAL A 550 -9.10 -29.10 49.74
CA VAL A 550 -9.09 -30.57 49.71
C VAL A 550 -10.52 -31.09 49.72
#